data_AF-A0A2C9JRT0-F1
#
_entry.id   AF-A0A2C9JRT0-F1
#
_cell.length_a   1.000
_cell.length_b   1.000
_cell.length_c   1.000
_cell.angle_alpha   90.00
_cell.angle_beta   90.00
_cell.angle_gamma   90.00
#
_symmetry.space_group_name_H-M   'P 1'
#
loop_
_entity.id
_entity.type
_entity.pdbx_description
1 polymer ?
#
loop_
_entity_poly.entity_id
_entity_poly.type
_entity_poly.pdbx_seq_one_letter_code
_entity_poly.pdbx_strand_id
1 'polypeptide(L)'
;MHFFSQVCEVYRLHKETFALAIDFIDRYLSVTKNIPKTQLQLIGISALFVAAKLEEIYPPKLTEFAYVTDSACSESEIIRQEMILVKALKWNLSPMTANAWLGVYLQVANIDHIQDQELGFVFPQYSTHAFIQISRLCDLSLMDVGSLNFRYSVIAASALYHHTNEELVMEVTGYNWADLYPCIKWMAPFARAILEVGQSPIKFFQNINAEDCHNIQTHNVDMALVDRAAVHQAAYKEKEKESPTSLDLSAQLVGLLTPPANKTRPTEEFTDEEPVSS
;
A
#
# COMPACT_ATOMS: atom_id res chain seq x y z
N MET A 1 8.90 1.68 10.61
CA MET A 1 8.21 1.41 9.34
C MET A 1 9.12 1.56 8.13
N HIS A 2 9.68 2.74 7.83
CA HIS A 2 10.55 2.98 6.66
C HIS A 2 11.67 1.94 6.46
N PHE A 3 12.46 1.64 7.50
CA PHE A 3 13.50 0.60 7.42
C PHE A 3 12.94 -0.76 6.96
N PHE A 4 11.79 -1.20 7.50
CA PHE A 4 11.20 -2.49 7.13
C PHE A 4 10.68 -2.52 5.69
N SER A 5 10.20 -1.39 5.15
CA SER A 5 9.81 -1.28 3.75
C SER A 5 11.03 -1.48 2.81
N GLN A 6 12.21 -0.95 3.18
CA GLN A 6 13.45 -1.22 2.44
C GLN A 6 13.84 -2.69 2.48
N VAL A 7 13.76 -3.32 3.66
CA VAL A 7 14.02 -4.75 3.82
C VAL A 7 13.09 -5.55 2.92
N CYS A 8 11.80 -5.23 2.88
CA CYS A 8 10.84 -5.91 2.01
C CYS A 8 11.19 -5.76 0.52
N GLU A 9 11.61 -4.58 0.06
CA GLU A 9 12.04 -4.42 -1.34
C GLU A 9 13.30 -5.24 -1.66
N VAL A 10 14.30 -5.24 -0.77
CA VAL A 10 15.55 -5.98 -0.95
C VAL A 10 15.31 -7.48 -1.05
N TYR A 11 14.46 -8.03 -0.17
CA TYR A 11 14.10 -9.45 -0.17
C TYR A 11 12.92 -9.78 -1.09
N ARG A 12 12.38 -8.78 -1.79
CA ARG A 12 11.23 -8.89 -2.71
C ARG A 12 10.01 -9.55 -2.04
N LEU A 13 9.75 -9.14 -0.80
CA LEU A 13 8.58 -9.59 -0.04
C LEU A 13 7.31 -8.92 -0.59
N HIS A 14 6.18 -9.60 -0.42
CA HIS A 14 4.89 -9.08 -0.82
C HIS A 14 4.47 -7.86 0.02
N LYS A 15 3.68 -6.97 -0.57
CA LYS A 15 3.00 -5.85 0.09
C LYS A 15 2.13 -6.33 1.26
N GLU A 16 1.55 -7.52 1.12
CA GLU A 16 0.77 -8.14 2.18
C GLU A 16 1.65 -8.53 3.37
N THR A 17 2.83 -9.11 3.14
CA THR A 17 3.83 -9.38 4.19
C THR A 17 4.20 -8.13 4.98
N PHE A 18 4.44 -7.00 4.28
CA PHE A 18 4.71 -5.73 4.94
C PHE A 18 3.51 -5.21 5.74
N ALA A 19 2.31 -5.28 5.18
CA ALA A 19 1.09 -4.84 5.86
C ALA A 19 0.76 -5.69 7.10
N LEU A 20 0.97 -7.01 7.05
CA LEU A 20 0.85 -7.91 8.20
C LEU A 20 1.88 -7.57 9.28
N ALA A 21 3.12 -7.30 8.90
CA ALA A 21 4.16 -6.89 9.85
C ALA A 21 3.78 -5.58 10.58
N ILE A 22 3.21 -4.60 9.85
CA ILE A 22 2.67 -3.36 10.45
C ILE A 22 1.58 -3.69 11.47
N ASP A 23 0.57 -4.47 11.08
CA ASP A 23 -0.53 -4.88 11.96
C ASP A 23 -0.02 -5.56 13.23
N PHE A 24 0.93 -6.49 13.09
CA PHE A 24 1.51 -7.21 14.22
C PHE A 24 2.26 -6.27 15.17
N ILE A 25 3.04 -5.32 14.63
CA ILE A 25 3.74 -4.32 15.45
C ILE A 25 2.74 -3.48 16.22
N ASP A 26 1.76 -2.87 15.54
CA ASP A 26 0.83 -1.94 16.18
C ASP A 26 -0.03 -2.63 17.24
N ARG A 27 -0.57 -3.82 16.94
CA ARG A 27 -1.34 -4.61 17.91
C ARG A 27 -0.48 -5.06 19.08
N TYR A 28 0.77 -5.44 18.86
CA TYR A 28 1.69 -5.82 19.93
C TYR A 28 2.02 -4.64 20.85
N LEU A 29 2.30 -3.48 20.27
CA LEU A 29 2.56 -2.24 21.01
C LEU A 29 1.32 -1.75 21.77
N SER A 30 0.11 -2.05 21.30
CA SER A 30 -1.13 -1.68 22.02
C SER A 30 -1.35 -2.47 23.32
N VAL A 31 -0.84 -3.71 23.40
CA VAL A 31 -0.99 -4.57 24.59
C VAL A 31 0.25 -4.61 25.49
N THR A 32 1.39 -4.12 25.00
CA THR A 32 2.68 -4.19 25.70
C THR A 32 3.16 -2.79 26.08
N LYS A 33 3.41 -2.56 27.38
CA LYS A 33 3.78 -1.24 27.91
C LYS A 33 5.28 -1.13 28.20
N ASN A 34 5.79 0.10 28.23
CA ASN A 34 7.16 0.44 28.65
C ASN A 34 8.26 -0.23 27.81
N ILE A 35 8.07 -0.30 26.50
CA ILE A 35 9.06 -0.87 25.58
C ILE A 35 10.20 0.15 25.37
N PRO A 36 11.47 -0.22 25.64
CA PRO A 36 12.61 0.63 25.32
C PRO A 36 12.75 0.82 23.82
N LYS A 37 13.16 2.02 23.39
CA LYS A 37 13.42 2.33 21.97
C LYS A 37 14.38 1.33 21.31
N THR A 38 15.37 0.84 22.06
CA THR A 38 16.35 -0.15 21.60
C THR A 38 15.74 -1.51 21.23
N GLN A 39 14.54 -1.84 21.72
CA GLN A 39 13.86 -3.09 21.37
C GLN A 39 12.98 -3.00 20.12
N LEU A 40 12.73 -1.79 19.60
CA LEU A 40 11.81 -1.60 18.47
C LEU A 40 12.31 -2.28 17.19
N GLN A 41 13.63 -2.32 16.95
CA GLN A 41 14.20 -3.02 15.80
C GLN A 41 13.97 -4.54 15.92
N LEU A 42 14.22 -5.11 17.11
CA LEU A 42 13.97 -6.52 17.39
C LEU A 42 12.49 -6.89 17.24
N ILE A 43 11.58 -6.07 17.78
CA ILE A 43 10.13 -6.29 17.63
C ILE A 43 9.74 -6.27 16.16
N GLY A 44 10.16 -5.26 15.41
CA GLY A 44 9.74 -5.11 14.03
C GLY A 44 10.34 -6.15 13.09
N ILE A 45 11.61 -6.54 13.28
CA ILE A 45 12.21 -7.61 12.47
C ILE A 45 11.58 -8.97 12.78
N SER A 46 11.24 -9.25 14.05
CA SER A 46 10.50 -10.45 14.42
C SER A 46 9.07 -10.45 13.88
N ALA A 47 8.39 -9.30 13.86
CA ALA A 47 7.07 -9.19 13.25
C ALA A 47 7.11 -9.46 11.74
N LEU A 48 8.11 -8.90 11.05
CA LEU A 48 8.33 -9.17 9.63
C LEU A 48 8.69 -10.64 9.36
N PHE A 49 9.47 -11.27 10.24
CA PHE A 49 9.78 -12.69 10.16
C PHE A 49 8.52 -13.57 10.32
N VAL A 50 7.64 -13.25 11.27
CA VAL A 50 6.35 -13.95 11.44
C VAL A 50 5.47 -13.76 10.21
N ALA A 51 5.33 -12.53 9.71
CA ALA A 51 4.53 -12.23 8.52
C ALA A 51 5.05 -12.96 7.29
N ALA A 52 6.36 -12.96 7.06
CA ALA A 52 6.96 -13.64 5.91
C ALA A 52 6.68 -15.15 5.95
N LYS A 53 6.73 -15.79 7.12
CA LYS A 53 6.40 -17.21 7.25
C LYS A 53 4.93 -17.55 7.00
N LEU A 54 4.03 -16.57 7.10
CA LEU A 54 2.61 -16.77 6.84
C LEU A 54 2.26 -16.57 5.37
N GLU A 55 2.88 -15.57 4.74
CA GLU A 55 2.47 -15.07 3.42
C GLU A 55 3.37 -15.57 2.29
N GLU A 56 4.67 -15.70 2.52
CA GLU A 56 5.62 -16.04 1.46
C GLU A 56 5.66 -17.56 1.21
N ILE A 57 5.68 -17.97 -0.07
CA ILE A 57 5.90 -19.38 -0.44
C ILE A 57 7.30 -19.82 0.03
N TYR A 58 8.29 -18.95 -0.14
CA TYR A 58 9.69 -19.17 0.24
C TYR A 58 10.20 -17.98 1.07
N PRO A 59 9.89 -17.91 2.37
CA PRO A 59 10.35 -16.81 3.22
C PRO A 59 11.88 -16.81 3.36
N PRO A 60 12.52 -15.63 3.53
CA PRO A 60 13.94 -15.56 3.84
C PRO A 60 14.30 -16.31 5.12
N LYS A 61 15.52 -16.84 5.19
CA LYS A 61 15.98 -17.59 6.36
C LYS A 61 16.19 -16.65 7.54
N LEU A 62 16.12 -17.20 8.76
CA LEU A 62 16.38 -16.47 9.99
C LEU A 62 17.73 -15.74 9.99
N THR A 63 18.76 -16.36 9.41
CA THR A 63 20.09 -15.78 9.24
C THR A 63 20.08 -14.49 8.42
N GLU A 64 19.20 -14.39 7.42
CA GLU A 64 19.06 -13.20 6.56
C GLU A 64 18.39 -12.06 7.33
N PHE A 65 17.34 -12.37 8.10
CA PHE A 65 16.70 -11.41 9.01
C PHE A 65 17.65 -10.90 10.10
N ALA A 66 18.52 -11.75 10.65
CA ALA A 66 19.55 -11.30 11.59
C ALA A 66 20.60 -10.42 10.87
N TYR A 67 21.05 -10.83 9.69
CA TYR A 67 22.05 -10.12 8.90
C TYR A 67 21.61 -8.69 8.55
N VAL A 68 20.38 -8.49 8.09
CA VAL A 68 19.88 -7.16 7.67
C VAL A 68 19.77 -6.16 8.83
N THR A 69 19.84 -6.62 10.08
CA THR A 69 19.88 -5.74 11.26
C THR A 69 21.28 -5.25 11.62
N ASP A 70 22.30 -5.55 10.80
CA ASP A 70 23.70 -5.20 11.06
C ASP A 70 24.18 -5.71 12.44
N SER A 71 23.87 -6.97 12.73
CA SER A 71 24.16 -7.64 14.01
C SER A 71 23.49 -7.03 15.25
N ALA A 72 22.55 -6.09 15.10
CA ALA A 72 21.80 -5.54 16.22
C ALA A 72 20.80 -6.53 16.83
N CYS A 73 20.35 -7.53 16.05
CA CYS A 73 19.45 -8.59 16.50
C CYS A 73 20.05 -9.95 16.15
N SER A 74 20.31 -10.78 17.15
CA SER A 74 20.77 -12.16 16.94
C SER A 74 19.62 -13.12 16.61
N GLU A 75 19.94 -14.24 15.96
CA GLU A 75 18.95 -15.27 15.62
C GLU A 75 18.17 -15.78 16.85
N SER A 76 18.85 -15.96 17.98
CA SER A 76 18.22 -16.43 19.23
C SER A 76 17.25 -15.39 19.83
N GLU A 77 17.59 -14.10 19.71
CA GLU A 77 16.70 -13.01 20.11
C GLU A 77 15.46 -12.95 19.22
N ILE A 78 15.63 -13.09 17.91
CA ILE A 78 14.52 -13.06 16.94
C ILE A 78 13.55 -14.21 17.22
N ILE A 79 14.05 -15.45 17.43
CA ILE A 79 13.23 -16.62 17.79
C ILE A 79 12.47 -16.36 19.10
N ARG A 80 13.16 -15.86 20.13
CA ARG A 80 12.53 -15.59 21.43
C ARG A 80 11.45 -14.52 21.30
N GLN A 81 11.74 -13.45 20.57
CA GLN A 81 10.81 -12.34 20.39
C GLN A 81 9.61 -12.73 19.52
N GLU A 82 9.78 -13.56 18.50
CA GLU A 82 8.68 -14.18 17.74
C GLU A 82 7.68 -14.86 18.70
N MET A 83 8.17 -15.70 19.61
CA MET A 83 7.30 -16.43 20.54
C MET A 83 6.56 -15.49 21.50
N ILE A 84 7.20 -14.38 21.90
CA ILE A 84 6.56 -13.34 22.74
C ILE A 84 5.47 -12.63 21.95
N LEU A 85 5.78 -12.22 20.71
CA LEU A 85 4.89 -11.52 19.80
C LEU A 85 3.63 -12.34 19.53
N VAL A 86 3.77 -13.58 19.07
CA VAL A 86 2.64 -14.44 18.70
C VAL A 86 1.75 -14.76 19.91
N LYS A 87 2.35 -14.98 21.09
CA LYS A 87 1.59 -15.17 22.34
C LYS A 87 0.81 -13.93 22.75
N ALA A 88 1.42 -12.75 22.66
CA ALA A 88 0.77 -11.48 22.97
C ALA A 88 -0.42 -11.22 22.02
N LEU A 89 -0.28 -11.60 20.73
CA LEU A 89 -1.33 -11.54 19.73
C LEU A 89 -2.34 -12.70 19.83
N LYS A 90 -2.17 -13.62 20.79
CA LYS A 90 -3.02 -14.81 21.00
C LYS A 90 -3.20 -15.65 19.73
N TRP A 91 -2.16 -15.78 18.92
CA TRP A 91 -2.20 -16.48 17.62
C TRP A 91 -3.20 -15.92 16.61
N ASN A 92 -3.75 -14.72 16.83
CA ASN A 92 -4.59 -14.06 15.84
C ASN A 92 -3.71 -13.36 14.79
N LEU A 93 -3.24 -14.12 13.79
CA LEU A 93 -2.24 -13.67 12.81
C LEU A 93 -2.80 -13.48 11.39
N SER A 94 -4.11 -13.57 11.20
CA SER A 94 -4.78 -13.44 9.89
C SER A 94 -5.76 -12.27 9.86
N PRO A 95 -5.29 -11.02 10.09
CA PRO A 95 -6.12 -9.84 9.93
C PRO A 95 -6.42 -9.59 8.44
N MET A 96 -7.48 -8.83 8.15
CA MET A 96 -7.69 -8.26 6.82
C MET A 96 -7.00 -6.91 6.73
N THR A 97 -5.87 -6.84 6.02
CA THR A 97 -5.06 -5.62 5.89
C THR A 97 -5.69 -4.59 4.94
N ALA A 98 -5.16 -3.38 4.92
CA ALA A 98 -5.61 -2.33 3.99
C ALA A 98 -5.36 -2.70 2.53
N ASN A 99 -4.25 -3.41 2.24
CA ASN A 99 -3.93 -3.86 0.88
C ASN A 99 -4.91 -4.93 0.40
N ALA A 100 -5.24 -5.89 1.26
CA ALA A 100 -6.23 -6.90 0.95
C ALA A 100 -7.64 -6.32 0.75
N TRP A 101 -8.08 -5.36 1.58
CA TRP A 101 -9.34 -4.63 1.35
C TRP A 101 -9.34 -3.85 0.04
N LEU A 102 -8.23 -3.20 -0.31
CA LEU A 102 -8.09 -2.50 -1.59
C LEU A 102 -8.23 -3.45 -2.78
N GLY A 103 -7.64 -4.64 -2.71
CA GLY A 103 -7.80 -5.69 -3.72
C GLY A 103 -9.27 -6.07 -3.93
N VAL A 104 -10.01 -6.28 -2.83
CA VAL A 104 -11.46 -6.54 -2.89
C VAL A 104 -12.22 -5.41 -3.57
N TYR A 105 -11.97 -4.16 -3.18
CA TYR A 105 -12.69 -3.02 -3.76
C TYR A 105 -12.39 -2.82 -5.25
N LEU A 106 -11.14 -3.00 -5.68
CA LEU A 106 -10.78 -2.92 -7.09
C LEU A 106 -11.35 -4.09 -7.90
N GLN A 107 -11.43 -5.27 -7.30
CA GLN A 107 -12.06 -6.43 -7.93
C GLN A 107 -13.56 -6.20 -8.15
N VAL A 108 -14.25 -5.67 -7.14
CA VAL A 108 -15.68 -5.31 -7.25
C VAL A 108 -15.88 -4.17 -8.26
N ALA A 109 -14.99 -3.17 -8.29
CA ALA A 109 -15.03 -2.09 -9.27
C ALA A 109 -14.90 -2.58 -10.73
N ASN A 110 -14.32 -3.76 -10.94
CA ASN A 110 -14.13 -4.35 -12.26
C ASN A 110 -15.05 -5.56 -12.53
N ILE A 111 -16.08 -5.77 -11.69
CA ILE A 111 -16.90 -6.99 -11.71
C ILE A 111 -17.56 -7.26 -13.07
N ASP A 112 -18.02 -6.22 -13.76
CA ASP A 112 -18.67 -6.33 -15.06
C ASP A 112 -17.71 -6.71 -16.21
N HIS A 113 -16.41 -6.54 -15.99
CA HIS A 113 -15.37 -6.88 -16.95
C HIS A 113 -14.72 -8.25 -16.68
N ILE A 114 -15.21 -8.96 -15.66
CA ILE A 114 -14.72 -10.29 -15.33
C ILE A 114 -15.19 -11.29 -16.41
N GLN A 115 -14.24 -11.82 -17.17
CA GLN A 115 -14.52 -12.73 -18.29
C GLN A 115 -14.85 -14.17 -17.83
N ASP A 116 -14.37 -14.57 -16.66
CA ASP A 116 -14.57 -15.89 -16.07
C ASP A 116 -15.37 -15.77 -14.78
N GLN A 117 -16.64 -16.16 -14.79
CA GLN A 117 -17.52 -16.03 -13.63
C GLN A 117 -17.17 -16.99 -12.48
N GLU A 118 -16.45 -18.09 -12.72
CA GLU A 118 -16.09 -19.05 -11.67
C GLU A 118 -14.76 -18.70 -11.00
N LEU A 119 -13.76 -18.25 -11.78
CA LEU A 119 -12.42 -17.95 -11.28
C LEU A 119 -12.13 -16.45 -11.15
N GLY A 120 -13.01 -15.60 -11.65
CA GLY A 120 -12.67 -14.20 -11.84
C GLY A 120 -12.66 -13.34 -10.59
N PHE A 121 -13.27 -13.80 -9.49
CA PHE A 121 -13.07 -13.20 -8.17
C PHE A 121 -11.86 -13.78 -7.42
N VAL A 122 -11.37 -14.96 -7.84
CA VAL A 122 -10.23 -15.64 -7.21
C VAL A 122 -8.91 -15.04 -7.70
N PHE A 123 -8.83 -14.66 -8.97
CA PHE A 123 -7.65 -14.04 -9.55
C PHE A 123 -7.85 -12.52 -9.71
N PRO A 124 -6.85 -11.70 -9.40
CA PRO A 124 -6.90 -10.26 -9.60
C PRO A 124 -7.22 -9.89 -11.06
N GLN A 125 -8.38 -9.28 -11.29
CA GLN A 125 -8.77 -8.72 -12.57
C GLN A 125 -9.01 -7.22 -12.41
N TYR A 126 -7.96 -6.48 -12.09
CA TYR A 126 -8.01 -5.02 -11.99
C TYR A 126 -6.68 -4.41 -12.45
N SER A 127 -6.68 -3.09 -12.67
CA SER A 127 -5.47 -2.38 -13.08
C SER A 127 -4.39 -2.45 -12.00
N THR A 128 -3.30 -3.17 -12.28
CA THR A 128 -2.12 -3.26 -11.41
C THR A 128 -1.49 -1.89 -11.16
N HIS A 129 -1.53 -0.99 -12.15
CA HIS A 129 -1.07 0.38 -12.01
C HIS A 129 -1.92 1.15 -10.98
N ALA A 130 -3.24 1.05 -11.04
CA ALA A 130 -4.14 1.69 -10.06
C ALA A 130 -3.87 1.15 -8.65
N PHE A 131 -3.75 -0.17 -8.50
CA PHE A 131 -3.43 -0.81 -7.22
C PHE A 131 -2.12 -0.28 -6.62
N ILE A 132 -1.05 -0.13 -7.42
CA ILE A 132 0.23 0.41 -6.93
C ILE A 132 0.08 1.87 -6.47
N GLN A 133 -0.63 2.72 -7.22
CA GLN A 133 -0.79 4.13 -6.83
C GLN A 133 -1.65 4.26 -5.57
N ILE A 134 -2.73 3.51 -5.45
CA ILE A 134 -3.63 3.58 -4.29
C ILE A 134 -2.98 2.94 -3.06
N SER A 135 -2.34 1.78 -3.20
CA SER A 135 -1.61 1.13 -2.08
C SER A 135 -0.47 2.00 -1.56
N ARG A 136 0.18 2.81 -2.40
CA ARG A 136 1.19 3.78 -1.95
C ARG A 136 0.60 4.84 -0.99
N LEU A 137 -0.64 5.26 -1.22
CA LEU A 137 -1.34 6.16 -0.30
C LEU A 137 -1.70 5.46 1.00
N CYS A 138 -2.12 4.18 0.96
CA CYS A 138 -2.28 3.37 2.15
C CYS A 138 -0.97 3.27 2.94
N ASP A 139 0.14 2.89 2.29
CA ASP A 139 1.46 2.71 2.90
C ASP A 139 1.93 4.02 3.58
N LEU A 140 1.78 5.17 2.91
CA LEU A 140 2.13 6.48 3.48
C LEU A 140 1.24 6.83 4.69
N SER A 141 -0.07 6.60 4.58
CA SER A 141 -1.01 6.93 5.65
C SER A 141 -0.80 6.06 6.90
N LEU A 142 -0.44 4.79 6.71
CA LEU A 142 -0.11 3.85 7.79
C LEU A 142 1.21 4.19 8.53
N MET A 143 2.04 5.09 7.99
CA MET A 143 3.21 5.60 8.73
C MET A 143 2.83 6.60 9.82
N ASP A 144 1.62 7.18 9.75
CA ASP A 144 1.10 8.11 10.75
C ASP A 144 0.28 7.36 11.81
N VAL A 145 0.54 7.65 13.08
CA VAL A 145 -0.15 7.01 14.22
C VAL A 145 -1.66 7.30 14.24
N GLY A 146 -2.11 8.37 13.60
CA GLY A 146 -3.53 8.71 13.46
C GLY A 146 -4.32 7.67 12.66
N SER A 147 -3.64 6.84 11.84
CA SER A 147 -4.26 5.74 11.10
C SER A 147 -4.97 4.73 12.01
N LEU A 148 -4.49 4.55 13.24
CA LEU A 148 -5.05 3.63 14.24
C LEU A 148 -6.48 4.02 14.70
N ASN A 149 -6.94 5.23 14.37
CA ASN A 149 -8.33 5.63 14.61
C ASN A 149 -9.32 5.09 13.56
N PHE A 150 -8.82 4.45 12.49
CA PHE A 150 -9.61 3.98 11.36
C PHE A 150 -9.41 2.48 11.14
N ARG A 151 -10.46 1.80 10.70
CA ARG A 151 -10.36 0.40 10.26
C ARG A 151 -9.59 0.33 8.94
N TYR A 152 -8.87 -0.76 8.70
CA TYR A 152 -8.19 -0.98 7.43
C TYR A 152 -9.11 -0.90 6.20
N SER A 153 -10.35 -1.37 6.32
CA SER A 153 -11.38 -1.22 5.29
C SER A 153 -11.71 0.23 4.95
N VAL A 154 -11.70 1.12 5.95
CA VAL A 154 -11.97 2.55 5.80
C VAL A 154 -10.75 3.29 5.25
N ILE A 155 -9.54 2.90 5.65
CA ILE A 155 -8.29 3.41 5.06
C ILE A 155 -8.23 3.09 3.58
N ALA A 156 -8.48 1.83 3.19
CA ALA A 156 -8.47 1.40 1.80
C ALA A 156 -9.54 2.14 0.96
N ALA A 157 -10.76 2.28 1.49
CA ALA A 157 -11.85 2.99 0.82
C ALA A 157 -11.53 4.49 0.63
N SER A 158 -10.95 5.12 1.66
CA SER A 158 -10.54 6.53 1.62
C SER A 158 -9.39 6.77 0.65
N ALA A 159 -8.44 5.82 0.56
CA ALA A 159 -7.36 5.89 -0.41
C ALA A 159 -7.89 5.73 -1.85
N LEU A 160 -8.84 4.82 -2.06
CA LEU A 160 -9.53 4.65 -3.35
C LEU A 160 -10.24 5.94 -3.75
N TYR A 161 -10.94 6.60 -2.82
CA TYR A 161 -11.61 7.87 -3.04
C TYR A 161 -10.68 8.97 -3.57
N HIS A 162 -9.49 9.11 -2.97
CA HIS A 162 -8.49 10.09 -3.41
C HIS A 162 -7.90 9.80 -4.79
N HIS A 163 -8.17 8.62 -5.36
CA HIS A 163 -7.74 8.22 -6.70
C HIS A 163 -8.90 8.18 -7.72
N THR A 164 -10.15 8.09 -7.27
CA THR A 164 -11.34 7.93 -8.12
C THR A 164 -12.38 9.01 -7.81
N ASN A 165 -13.61 8.64 -7.46
CA ASN A 165 -14.72 9.54 -7.17
C ASN A 165 -15.63 8.93 -6.08
N GLU A 166 -16.53 9.76 -5.55
CA GLU A 166 -17.44 9.38 -4.47
C GLU A 166 -18.39 8.24 -4.85
N GLU A 167 -19.03 8.34 -6.02
CA GLU A 167 -20.06 7.41 -6.48
C GLU A 167 -19.52 5.97 -6.55
N LEU A 168 -18.38 5.78 -7.21
CA LEU A 168 -17.72 4.49 -7.33
C LEU A 168 -17.34 3.91 -5.95
N VAL A 169 -16.80 4.74 -5.06
CA VAL A 169 -16.36 4.27 -3.74
C VAL A 169 -17.54 3.79 -2.91
N MET A 170 -18.66 4.53 -2.90
CA MET A 170 -19.85 4.09 -2.17
C MET A 170 -20.42 2.80 -2.75
N GLU A 171 -20.43 2.67 -4.08
CA GLU A 171 -20.90 1.47 -4.77
C GLU A 171 -20.08 0.22 -4.40
N VAL A 172 -18.75 0.29 -4.51
CA VAL A 172 -17.88 -0.90 -4.36
C VAL A 172 -17.59 -1.26 -2.91
N THR A 173 -17.70 -0.30 -1.99
CA THR A 173 -17.39 -0.51 -0.57
C THR A 173 -18.62 -0.69 0.31
N GLY A 174 -19.78 -0.19 -0.13
CA GLY A 174 -21.03 -0.19 0.63
C GLY A 174 -21.05 0.77 1.83
N TYR A 175 -20.02 1.58 2.03
CA TYR A 175 -20.06 2.66 3.03
C TYR A 175 -20.94 3.81 2.58
N ASN A 176 -21.33 4.65 3.52
CA ASN A 176 -21.89 5.97 3.24
C ASN A 176 -20.85 7.07 3.47
N TRP A 177 -21.16 8.28 3.01
CA TRP A 177 -20.29 9.44 3.17
C TRP A 177 -19.95 9.76 4.63
N ALA A 178 -20.90 9.65 5.55
CA ALA A 178 -20.67 9.99 6.95
C ALA A 178 -19.63 9.06 7.61
N ASP A 179 -19.58 7.79 7.19
CA ASP A 179 -18.62 6.81 7.71
C ASP A 179 -17.20 7.02 7.14
N LEU A 180 -17.07 7.41 5.87
CA LEU A 180 -15.77 7.60 5.20
C LEU A 180 -15.18 8.99 5.39
N TYR A 181 -16.02 10.03 5.44
CA TYR A 181 -15.59 11.43 5.45
C TYR A 181 -14.51 11.74 6.50
N PRO A 182 -14.59 11.26 7.76
CA PRO A 182 -13.54 11.52 8.75
C PRO A 182 -12.17 11.02 8.31
N CYS A 183 -12.10 9.85 7.68
CA CYS A 183 -10.85 9.26 7.20
C CYS A 183 -10.39 9.91 5.89
N ILE A 184 -11.31 10.16 4.95
CA ILE A 184 -11.02 10.90 3.70
C ILE A 184 -10.38 12.25 4.02
N LYS A 185 -10.99 13.00 4.95
CA LYS A 185 -10.50 14.31 5.39
C LYS A 185 -9.14 14.22 6.07
N TRP A 186 -8.96 13.26 6.98
CA TRP A 186 -7.67 13.01 7.62
C TRP A 186 -6.58 12.61 6.62
N MET A 187 -6.95 11.87 5.57
CA MET A 187 -6.03 11.35 4.56
C MET A 187 -5.62 12.39 3.49
N ALA A 188 -6.37 13.50 3.37
CA ALA A 188 -6.15 14.52 2.33
C ALA A 188 -4.72 15.12 2.30
N PRO A 189 -4.04 15.41 3.43
CA PRO A 189 -2.66 15.88 3.42
C PRO A 189 -1.67 14.89 2.79
N PHE A 190 -1.87 13.59 3.01
CA PHE A 190 -1.02 12.54 2.45
C PHE A 190 -1.26 12.37 0.95
N ALA A 191 -2.52 12.40 0.53
CA ALA A 191 -2.90 12.40 -0.88
C ALA A 191 -2.27 13.59 -1.61
N ARG A 192 -2.32 14.78 -0.99
CA ARG A 192 -1.67 15.98 -1.52
C ARG A 192 -0.16 15.82 -1.68
N ALA A 193 0.51 15.25 -0.68
CA ALA A 193 1.96 14.99 -0.76
C ALA A 193 2.31 14.05 -1.93
N ILE A 194 1.52 12.99 -2.14
CA ILE A 194 1.70 12.06 -3.27
C ILE A 194 1.48 12.76 -4.60
N LEU A 195 0.44 13.59 -4.74
CA LEU A 195 0.18 14.34 -5.97
C LEU A 195 1.36 15.20 -6.40
N GLU A 196 2.02 15.85 -5.46
CA GLU A 196 3.16 16.74 -5.74
C GLU A 196 4.44 15.99 -6.10
N VAL A 197 4.56 14.72 -5.70
CA VAL A 197 5.66 13.84 -6.13
C VAL A 197 5.34 13.17 -7.47
N GLY A 198 4.06 12.96 -7.77
CA GLY A 198 3.60 12.27 -8.97
C GLY A 198 3.58 10.74 -8.81
N GLN A 199 3.22 10.07 -9.91
CA GLN A 199 3.04 8.62 -9.96
C GLN A 199 4.36 7.87 -9.79
N SER A 200 4.31 6.72 -9.11
CA SER A 200 5.44 5.81 -9.01
C SER A 200 5.42 4.82 -10.18
N PRO A 201 6.52 4.63 -10.94
CA PRO A 201 6.55 3.64 -12.01
C PRO A 201 6.48 2.22 -11.46
N ILE A 202 5.93 1.30 -12.25
CA ILE A 202 5.99 -0.14 -11.95
C ILE A 202 7.45 -0.58 -11.97
N LYS A 203 7.92 -1.17 -10.88
CA LYS A 203 9.26 -1.78 -10.80
C LYS A 203 9.16 -3.23 -11.27
N PHE A 204 10.13 -3.66 -12.07
CA PHE A 204 10.29 -5.05 -12.48
C PHE A 204 11.43 -5.69 -11.69
N PHE A 205 11.23 -6.95 -11.30
CA PHE A 205 12.20 -7.70 -10.50
C PHE A 205 12.63 -8.94 -11.28
N GLN A 206 13.93 -9.22 -11.30
CA GLN A 206 14.44 -10.45 -11.90
C GLN A 206 13.79 -11.67 -11.23
N ASN A 207 13.43 -12.70 -11.98
CA ASN A 207 12.81 -13.93 -11.45
C ASN A 207 11.44 -13.76 -10.77
N ILE A 208 10.76 -12.63 -11.00
CA ILE A 208 9.35 -12.43 -10.63
C ILE A 208 8.57 -12.19 -11.91
N ASN A 209 7.42 -12.83 -12.07
CA ASN A 209 6.57 -12.62 -13.23
C ASN A 209 6.12 -11.15 -13.28
N ALA A 210 6.07 -10.55 -14.48
CA ALA A 210 5.60 -9.18 -14.69
C ALA A 210 4.17 -8.98 -14.13
N GLU A 211 3.34 -10.03 -14.20
CA GLU A 211 1.98 -10.04 -13.65
C GLU A 211 1.98 -9.93 -12.12
N ASP A 212 3.01 -10.43 -11.41
CA ASP A 212 3.08 -10.42 -9.95
C ASP A 212 3.89 -9.24 -9.38
N CYS A 213 4.61 -8.49 -10.22
CA CYS A 213 5.50 -7.40 -9.78
C CYS A 213 4.77 -6.32 -8.96
N HIS A 214 3.47 -6.12 -9.20
CA HIS A 214 2.65 -5.15 -8.46
C HIS A 214 2.41 -5.54 -7.00
N ASN A 215 2.54 -6.82 -6.67
CA ASN A 215 2.38 -7.34 -5.32
C ASN A 215 3.66 -7.21 -4.49
N ILE A 216 4.80 -6.90 -5.10
CA ILE A 216 6.06 -6.75 -4.38
C ILE A 216 6.09 -5.39 -3.68
N GLN A 217 6.47 -5.39 -2.40
CA GLN A 217 6.62 -4.15 -1.65
C GLN A 217 7.76 -3.34 -2.26
N THR A 218 7.47 -2.08 -2.54
CA THR A 218 8.47 -1.11 -3.00
C THR A 218 8.66 -0.05 -1.92
N HIS A 219 9.89 0.41 -1.76
CA HIS A 219 10.24 1.56 -0.97
C HIS A 219 9.99 2.84 -1.77
N ASN A 220 8.71 3.10 -2.05
CA ASN A 220 8.23 4.28 -2.78
C ASN A 220 7.63 5.37 -1.86
N VAL A 221 7.67 5.11 -0.55
CA VAL A 221 7.38 6.05 0.53
C VAL A 221 8.67 6.29 1.31
N ASP A 222 9.46 7.27 0.87
CA ASP A 222 10.68 7.67 1.54
C ASP A 222 10.42 8.70 2.64
N MET A 223 11.43 8.97 3.47
CA MET A 223 11.31 9.98 4.53
C MET A 223 10.98 11.39 3.99
N ALA A 224 11.41 11.72 2.77
CA ALA A 224 11.10 13.03 2.18
C ALA A 224 9.59 13.19 1.88
N LEU A 225 8.93 12.11 1.44
CA LEU A 225 7.48 12.08 1.25
C LEU A 225 6.73 12.12 2.60
N VAL A 226 7.24 11.43 3.62
CA VAL A 226 6.69 11.48 4.98
C VAL A 226 6.77 12.91 5.55
N ASP A 227 7.94 13.55 5.46
CA ASP A 227 8.13 14.93 5.93
C ASP A 227 7.21 15.91 5.18
N ARG A 228 7.05 15.72 3.86
CA ARG A 228 6.11 16.51 3.06
C ARG A 228 4.67 16.34 3.52
N ALA A 229 4.24 15.11 3.78
CA ALA A 229 2.91 14.84 4.30
C ALA A 229 2.70 15.50 5.68
N ALA A 230 3.71 15.47 6.55
CA ALA A 230 3.66 16.13 7.86
C ALA A 230 3.52 17.67 7.74
N VAL A 231 4.20 18.30 6.78
CA VAL A 231 4.03 19.73 6.48
C VAL A 231 2.60 20.04 6.06
N HIS A 232 2.02 19.24 5.14
CA HIS A 232 0.63 19.41 4.74
C HIS A 232 -0.33 19.19 5.90
N GLN A 233 -0.11 18.18 6.75
CA GLN A 233 -0.96 17.95 7.92
C GLN A 233 -0.98 19.16 8.87
N ALA A 234 0.17 19.78 9.11
CA ALA A 234 0.26 20.99 9.93
C ALA A 234 -0.55 22.14 9.34
N ALA A 235 -0.41 22.39 8.03
CA ALA A 235 -1.14 23.43 7.32
C ALA A 235 -2.66 23.20 7.33
N TYR A 236 -3.12 21.96 7.20
CA TYR A 236 -4.56 21.64 7.28
C TYR A 236 -5.10 21.89 8.69
N LYS A 237 -4.36 21.51 9.74
CA LYS A 237 -4.74 21.78 11.14
C LYS A 237 -4.82 23.27 11.44
N GLU A 238 -3.98 24.10 10.82
CA GLU A 238 -4.06 25.56 10.95
C GLU A 238 -5.30 26.12 10.25
N LYS A 239 -5.56 25.72 9.00
CA LYS A 239 -6.77 26.13 8.26
C LYS A 239 -8.06 25.74 8.96
N GLU A 240 -8.12 24.55 9.58
CA GLU A 240 -9.29 24.13 10.37
C GLU A 240 -9.56 25.03 11.58
N LYS A 241 -8.51 25.53 12.23
CA LYS A 241 -8.66 26.47 13.36
C LYS A 241 -9.17 27.83 12.90
N GLU A 242 -8.77 28.26 11.71
CA GLU A 242 -9.16 29.55 11.13
C GLU A 242 -10.58 29.52 10.51
N SER A 243 -10.98 28.39 9.91
CA SER A 243 -12.27 28.24 9.24
C SER A 243 -12.74 26.77 9.23
N PRO A 244 -13.57 26.36 10.21
CA PRO A 244 -14.03 24.97 10.35
C PRO A 244 -14.87 24.44 9.17
N THR A 245 -15.51 25.33 8.41
CA THR A 245 -16.53 25.00 7.40
C THR A 245 -16.01 24.89 5.96
N SER A 246 -14.74 25.21 5.68
CA SER A 246 -14.24 25.44 4.30
C SER A 246 -13.36 24.34 3.70
N LEU A 247 -13.28 23.16 4.31
CA LEU A 247 -12.43 22.06 3.83
C LEU A 247 -13.28 20.94 3.21
N ASP A 248 -13.97 21.27 2.11
CA ASP A 248 -14.52 20.26 1.21
C ASP A 248 -13.54 20.11 0.04
N LEU A 249 -12.56 19.22 0.21
CA LEU A 249 -11.47 18.97 -0.74
C LEU A 249 -11.75 17.83 -1.72
N SER A 250 -12.98 17.29 -1.68
CA SER A 250 -13.50 16.23 -2.52
C SER A 250 -13.22 16.43 -4.02
N ALA A 251 -13.23 17.68 -4.49
CA ALA A 251 -13.19 18.01 -5.91
C ALA A 251 -11.78 18.16 -6.53
N GLN A 252 -10.68 18.21 -5.76
CA GLN A 252 -9.37 18.63 -6.30
C GLN A 252 -8.40 17.52 -6.71
N LEU A 253 -8.70 16.24 -6.45
CA LEU A 253 -7.72 15.15 -6.58
C LEU A 253 -8.00 14.16 -7.73
N VAL A 254 -9.13 14.29 -8.43
CA VAL A 254 -9.64 13.35 -9.47
C VAL A 254 -8.85 13.39 -10.81
N GLY A 255 -7.84 14.26 -10.94
CA GLY A 255 -7.22 14.61 -12.23
C GLY A 255 -6.19 13.64 -12.85
N LEU A 256 -5.95 12.45 -12.32
CA LEU A 256 -4.81 11.59 -12.72
C LEU A 256 -5.16 10.34 -13.55
N LEU A 257 -6.42 10.15 -13.93
CA LEU A 257 -6.87 8.94 -14.63
C LEU A 257 -6.88 9.04 -16.16
N THR A 258 -6.40 10.10 -16.80
CA THR A 258 -6.18 10.04 -18.25
C THR A 258 -4.94 9.21 -18.55
N PRO A 259 -5.06 8.07 -19.29
CA PRO A 259 -3.89 7.41 -19.84
C PRO A 259 -3.12 8.39 -20.74
N PRO A 260 -1.79 8.28 -20.89
CA PRO A 260 -1.10 9.03 -21.92
C PRO A 260 -1.75 8.69 -23.26
N ALA A 261 -2.20 9.71 -23.98
CA ALA A 261 -2.78 9.55 -25.31
C ALA A 261 -1.84 8.68 -26.15
N ASN A 262 -2.40 7.60 -26.69
CA ASN A 262 -1.69 6.68 -27.57
C ASN A 262 -1.08 7.53 -28.69
N LYS A 263 0.25 7.71 -28.68
CA LYS A 263 0.93 8.31 -29.82
C LYS A 263 0.72 7.33 -30.97
N THR A 264 -0.17 7.71 -31.89
CA THR A 264 -0.37 7.09 -33.18
C THR A 264 0.97 6.62 -33.73
N ARG A 265 1.12 5.31 -33.94
CA ARG A 265 2.20 4.74 -34.75
C ARG A 265 2.26 5.55 -36.06
N PRO A 266 3.45 5.91 -36.56
CA PRO A 266 3.55 6.40 -37.92
C PRO A 266 3.01 5.30 -38.84
N THR A 267 2.04 5.67 -39.67
CA THR A 267 1.61 4.89 -40.82
C THR A 267 2.83 4.59 -41.68
N GLU A 268 3.19 3.32 -41.82
CA GLU A 268 4.10 2.88 -42.87
C GLU A 268 3.44 3.20 -44.21
N GLU A 269 4.04 4.13 -44.96
CA GLU A 269 3.73 4.39 -46.36
C GLU A 269 4.05 3.12 -47.15
N PHE A 270 3.01 2.41 -47.59
CA PHE A 270 3.13 1.47 -48.70
C PHE A 270 3.43 2.29 -49.96
N THR A 271 4.69 2.30 -50.38
CA THR A 271 5.06 2.70 -51.74
C THR A 271 4.76 1.54 -52.68
N ASP A 272 3.80 1.76 -53.57
CA ASP A 272 3.51 0.92 -54.74
C ASP A 272 4.77 0.79 -55.62
N GLU A 273 5.29 -0.43 -55.77
CA GLU A 273 6.16 -0.78 -56.90
C GLU A 273 5.30 -1.34 -58.02
N GLU A 274 5.24 -0.61 -59.13
CA GLU A 274 4.68 -1.07 -60.41
C GLU A 274 5.48 -2.26 -60.99
N PRO A 275 4.84 -3.16 -61.75
CA PRO A 275 5.48 -4.33 -62.32
C PRO A 275 6.24 -3.98 -63.61
N VAL A 276 7.54 -4.28 -63.67
CA VAL A 276 8.28 -4.28 -64.93
C VAL A 276 8.18 -5.67 -65.57
N SER A 277 7.42 -5.74 -66.66
CA SER A 277 7.45 -6.83 -67.63
C SER A 277 8.66 -6.69 -68.56
N SER A 278 9.52 -7.70 -68.64
CA SER A 278 10.23 -8.21 -69.83
C SER A 278 11.14 -9.37 -69.44
#